data_AF-A0A497CHM6-F1
#
_entry.id   AF-A0A497CHM6-F1
#
_cell.length_a   1.000
_cell.length_b   1.000
_cell.length_c   1.000
_cell.angle_alpha   90.00
_cell.angle_beta   90.00
_cell.angle_gamma   90.00
#
_symmetry.space_group_name_H-M   'P 1'
#
loop_
_entity.id
_entity.type
_entity.pdbx_description
1 polymer ?
#
loop_
_entity_poly.entity_id
_entity_poly.type
_entity_poly.pdbx_seq_one_letter_code
_entity_poly.pdbx_strand_id
1 'polypeptide(L)' 'MKNKEFAKLLELRTLKFSIDIINISISLPKNPEALVIKHQITKSGTSVGANYR' A
#
# COMPACT_ATOMS: atom_id res chain seq x y z
N MET A 1 -22.48 5.26 10.27
CA MET A 1 -21.57 6.09 9.47
C MET A 1 -22.21 6.35 8.11
N LYS A 2 -22.20 7.58 7.61
CA LYS A 2 -22.74 7.89 6.27
C LYS A 2 -21.75 7.46 5.18
N ASN A 3 -22.24 7.16 3.96
CA ASN A 3 -21.39 6.71 2.85
C ASN A 3 -20.21 7.67 2.55
N LYS A 4 -20.41 8.98 2.70
CA LYS A 4 -19.35 9.98 2.53
C LYS A 4 -18.27 9.91 3.61
N GLU A 5 -18.65 9.66 4.85
CA GLU A 5 -17.71 9.51 5.98
C GLU A 5 -16.92 8.20 5.84
N PHE A 6 -17.58 7.13 5.38
CA PHE A 6 -16.92 5.86 5.07
C PHE A 6 -15.84 6.06 4.00
N ALA A 7 -16.18 6.69 2.88
CA ALA A 7 -15.25 6.91 1.77
C ALA A 7 -14.01 7.69 2.22
N LYS A 8 -14.20 8.77 3.00
CA LYS A 8 -13.09 9.58 3.51
C LYS A 8 -12.19 8.80 4.47
N LEU A 9 -12.75 7.98 5.35
CA LEU A 9 -11.95 7.13 6.23
C LEU A 9 -11.23 6.02 5.45
N LEU A 10 -11.87 5.46 4.42
CA LEU A 10 -11.25 4.47 3.56
C LEU A 10 -10.04 5.04 2.83
N GLU A 11 -10.15 6.24 2.26
CA GLU A 11 -9.04 6.93 1.60
C GLU A 11 -7.84 7.13 2.54
N LEU A 12 -8.09 7.57 3.78
CA LEU A 12 -7.03 7.74 4.78
C LEU A 12 -6.37 6.40 5.16
N ARG A 13 -7.15 5.33 5.28
CA ARG A 13 -6.64 3.99 5.60
C ARG A 13 -5.81 3.43 4.46
N THR A 14 -6.24 3.57 3.21
CA THR A 14 -5.52 3.04 2.05
C THR A 14 -4.27 3.87 1.74
N LEU A 15 -4.26 5.17 2.02
CA LEU A 15 -3.05 5.99 1.99
C LEU A 15 -2.02 5.52 3.03
N LYS A 16 -2.45 5.34 4.30
CA LYS A 16 -1.57 4.83 5.35
C LYS A 16 -1.00 3.46 4.99
N PHE A 17 -1.87 2.55 4.53
CA PHE A 17 -1.46 1.23 4.06
C PHE A 17 -0.41 1.30 2.93
N SER A 18 -0.57 2.21 1.98
CA SER A 18 0.40 2.41 0.89
C SER A 18 1.77 2.85 1.41
N ILE A 19 1.80 3.74 2.41
CA ILE A 19 3.04 4.18 3.06
C ILE A 19 3.69 3.02 3.82
N ASP A 20 2.91 2.24 4.56
CA ASP A 20 3.41 1.07 5.31
C ASP A 20 4.02 0.01 4.37
N ILE A 21 3.38 -0.24 3.21
CA ILE A 21 3.92 -1.13 2.17
C ILE A 21 5.27 -0.62 1.64
N ILE A 22 5.39 0.68 1.36
CA ILE A 22 6.66 1.27 0.89
C ILE A 22 7.75 1.11 1.95
N ASN A 23 7.44 1.35 3.22
CA ASN A 23 8.40 1.21 4.32
C ASN A 23 8.89 -0.23 4.46
N ILE A 24 7.98 -1.22 4.36
CA ILE A 24 8.34 -2.65 4.34
C ILE A 24 9.22 -2.97 3.12
N SER A 25 8.84 -2.49 1.94
CA SER A 25 9.60 -2.69 0.71
C SER A 25 11.03 -2.11 0.76
N ILE A 26 11.25 -1.05 1.53
CA ILE A 26 12.58 -0.45 1.76
C ILE A 26 13.40 -1.31 2.73
N SER A 27 12.78 -1.95 3.71
CA SER A 27 13.49 -2.76 4.73
C SER A 27 13.89 -4.15 4.23
N LEU A 28 13.37 -4.61 3.10
CA LEU A 28 13.72 -5.90 2.50
C LEU A 28 15.21 -5.96 2.09
N PRO A 29 15.88 -7.11 2.26
CA PRO A 29 17.28 -7.30 1.86
C PRO A 29 17.44 -7.22 0.33
N LYS A 30 18.68 -7.07 -0.15
CA LYS A 30 18.99 -6.92 -1.58
C LYS A 30 19.28 -8.26 -2.28
N ASN A 31 18.67 -9.35 -1.84
CA ASN A 31 18.79 -10.65 -2.52
C ASN A 31 17.71 -10.82 -3.62
N PRO A 32 17.90 -11.74 -4.59
CA PRO A 32 16.97 -11.89 -5.71
C PRO A 32 15.51 -12.14 -5.30
N GLU A 33 15.28 -12.96 -4.29
CA GLU A 33 13.95 -13.30 -3.80
C GLU A 33 13.24 -12.08 -3.22
N ALA A 34 13.94 -11.30 -2.40
CA ALA A 34 13.42 -10.09 -1.80
C ALA A 34 13.19 -8.99 -2.84
N LEU A 35 13.98 -8.90 -3.91
CA LEU A 35 13.74 -7.96 -5.01
C LEU A 35 12.45 -8.28 -5.77
N VAL A 36 12.16 -9.57 -6.02
CA VAL A 36 10.90 -10.01 -6.63
C VAL A 36 9.72 -9.66 -5.72
N ILE A 37 9.81 -10.00 -4.43
CA ILE A 37 8.77 -9.70 -3.45
C ILE A 37 8.54 -8.19 -3.38
N LYS A 38 9.61 -7.40 -3.22
CA LYS A 38 9.57 -5.93 -3.19
C LYS A 38 8.81 -5.35 -4.37
N HIS A 39 9.09 -5.82 -5.59
CA HIS A 39 8.40 -5.34 -6.78
C HIS A 39 6.89 -5.63 -6.71
N GLN A 40 6.53 -6.88 -6.38
CA GLN A 40 5.14 -7.30 -6.34
C GLN A 40 4.33 -6.59 -5.25
N ILE A 41 4.86 -6.51 -4.02
CA ILE A 41 4.13 -5.90 -2.90
C ILE A 41 4.02 -4.39 -3.06
N THR A 42 5.07 -3.71 -3.57
CA THR A 42 5.01 -2.26 -3.78
C THR A 42 3.94 -1.91 -4.80
N LYS A 43 3.90 -2.63 -5.93
CA LYS A 43 2.93 -2.39 -7.00
C LYS A 43 1.51 -2.69 -6.56
N SER A 44 1.27 -3.90 -6.01
CA SER A 44 -0.07 -4.32 -5.59
C SER A 44 -0.59 -3.50 -4.40
N GLY A 45 0.24 -3.26 -3.39
CA GLY A 45 -0.16 -2.54 -2.18
C GLY A 45 -0.50 -1.07 -2.42
N THR A 46 0.31 -0.36 -3.21
CA THR A 46 0.02 1.05 -3.57
C THR A 46 -1.18 1.19 -4.51
N SER A 47 -1.45 0.16 -5.32
CA SER A 47 -2.61 0.13 -6.21
C SER A 47 -3.94 0.09 -5.44
N VAL A 48 -3.98 -0.40 -4.20
CA VAL A 48 -5.19 -0.34 -3.36
C VAL A 48 -5.61 1.11 -3.15
N GLY A 49 -4.69 1.98 -2.70
CA GLY A 49 -4.97 3.40 -2.53
C GLY A 49 -5.34 4.10 -3.83
N ALA A 50 -4.75 3.70 -4.96
CA ALA A 50 -5.06 4.25 -6.26
C ALA A 50 -6.46 3.89 -6.79
N ASN A 51 -6.99 2.70 -6.44
CA ASN A 51 -8.31 2.25 -6.90
C ASN A 51 -9.47 2.70 -6.00
N TYR A 52 -9.19 3.01 -4.73
CA TYR A 52 -10.21 3.44 -3.75
C TYR A 52 -10.22 4.97 -3.51
N ARG A 53 -9.49 5.72 -4.33
CA ARG A 53 -9.46 7.20 -4.33
C ARG A 53 -10.52 7.79 -5.25
#